data_AF-A0A3S0BGT6-F1
#
_entry.id   AF-A0A3S0BGT6-F1
#
_cell.length_a   1.000
_cell.length_b   1.000
_cell.length_c   1.000
_cell.angle_alpha   90.00
_cell.angle_beta   90.00
_cell.angle_gamma   90.00
#
_symmetry.space_group_name_H-M   'P 1'
#
loop_
_entity.id
_entity.type
_entity.pdbx_description
1 polymer ?
#
loop_
_entity_poly.entity_id
_entity_poly.type
_entity_poly.pdbx_seq_one_letter_code
_entity_poly.pdbx_strand_id
1 'polypeptide(L)' 'MSTPRKALVALVAAPLALILVLVSAYAVDAAVLTSDSVARNVEVAGVSVGGLSRTQLRAAVGEMAAEFPATKVSIDA' A
#
# COMPACT_ATOMS: atom_id res chain seq x y z
N MET A 1 -38.05 -33.45 8.75
CA MET A 1 -37.42 -32.63 9.79
C MET A 1 -37.49 -31.19 9.34
N SER A 2 -38.19 -30.30 10.04
CA SER A 2 -38.22 -28.88 9.70
C SER A 2 -36.86 -28.29 10.04
N THR A 3 -36.08 -27.90 9.03
CA THR A 3 -34.79 -27.24 9.25
C THR A 3 -35.05 -25.99 10.08
N PRO A 4 -34.43 -25.82 11.26
CA PRO A 4 -34.76 -24.72 12.14
C PRO A 4 -34.41 -23.41 11.42
N ARG A 5 -35.31 -22.43 11.45
CA ARG A 5 -35.17 -21.12 10.76
C ARG A 5 -33.81 -20.46 10.99
N LYS A 6 -33.23 -20.64 12.18
CA LYS A 6 -31.88 -20.18 12.55
C LYS A 6 -30.77 -20.82 11.72
N ALA A 7 -30.88 -22.10 11.37
CA ALA A 7 -29.92 -22.80 10.52
C ALA A 7 -30.00 -22.33 9.06
N LEU A 8 -31.21 -22.04 8.55
CA LEU A 8 -31.39 -21.41 7.23
C LEU A 8 -30.79 -20.01 7.18
N VAL A 9 -31.00 -19.21 8.23
CA VAL A 9 -30.38 -17.87 8.35
C VAL A 9 -28.86 -17.98 8.40
N ALA A 10 -28.31 -18.91 9.19
CA ALA A 10 -26.87 -19.12 9.28
C ALA A 10 -26.26 -19.56 7.94
N LEU A 11 -26.94 -20.43 7.20
CA LEU A 11 -26.49 -20.91 5.88
C LEU A 11 -26.34 -19.77 4.86
N VAL A 12 -27.15 -18.72 4.97
CA VAL A 12 -27.09 -17.55 4.09
C VAL A 12 -26.17 -16.46 4.66
N ALA A 13 -26.23 -16.22 5.96
CA ALA A 13 -25.47 -15.16 6.61
C ALA A 13 -23.96 -15.45 6.62
N ALA A 14 -23.55 -16.71 6.80
CA ALA A 14 -22.14 -17.09 6.83
C ALA A 14 -21.40 -16.77 5.51
N PRO A 15 -21.86 -17.20 4.31
CA PRO A 15 -21.20 -16.85 3.07
C PRO A 15 -21.27 -15.34 2.78
N LEU A 16 -22.36 -14.66 3.12
CA LEU A 16 -22.44 -13.20 2.96
C LEU A 16 -21.43 -12.46 3.85
N ALA A 17 -21.26 -12.91 5.10
CA ALA A 17 -20.25 -12.36 6.00
C ALA A 17 -18.84 -12.59 5.46
N LEU A 18 -18.56 -13.78 4.92
CA LEU A 18 -17.27 -14.07 4.27
C LEU A 18 -17.03 -13.16 3.06
N ILE A 19 -18.02 -12.99 2.19
CA ILE A 19 -17.94 -12.08 1.04
C ILE A 19 -17.67 -10.65 1.52
N LEU A 20 -18.36 -10.19 2.57
CA LEU A 20 -18.17 -8.86 3.13
C LEU A 20 -16.73 -8.65 3.64
N VAL A 21 -16.15 -9.65 4.30
CA VAL A 21 -14.75 -9.62 4.75
C VAL A 21 -13.78 -9.53 3.56
N LEU A 22 -14.01 -10.32 2.51
CA LEU A 22 -13.15 -10.30 1.33
C LEU A 22 -13.25 -8.96 0.56
N VAL A 23 -14.47 -8.45 0.38
CA VAL A 23 -14.70 -7.17 -0.31
C VAL A 23 -14.11 -6.00 0.47
N SER A 24 -14.22 -6.01 1.81
CA SER A 24 -13.63 -4.95 2.64
C SER A 24 -12.10 -4.99 2.60
N ALA A 25 -11.48 -6.17 2.67
CA ALA A 25 -10.03 -6.31 2.51
C ALA A 25 -9.56 -5.80 1.13
N TYR A 26 -10.27 -6.19 0.05
CA TYR A 26 -9.96 -5.72 -1.29
C TYR A 26 -10.15 -4.20 -1.44
N ALA A 27 -11.21 -3.62 -0.84
CA ALA A 27 -11.44 -2.19 -0.92
C ALA A 27 -10.31 -1.38 -0.26
N VAL A 28 -9.78 -1.87 0.87
CA VAL A 28 -8.61 -1.25 1.52
C VAL A 28 -7.37 -1.38 0.63
N ASP A 29 -7.11 -2.56 0.08
CA ASP A 29 -5.96 -2.80 -0.80
C ASP A 29 -6.03 -1.94 -2.07
N ALA A 30 -7.19 -1.91 -2.73
CA ALA A 30 -7.42 -1.10 -3.92
C ALA A 30 -7.28 0.41 -3.64
N ALA A 31 -7.77 0.90 -2.50
CA ALA A 31 -7.61 2.30 -2.10
C ALA A 31 -6.13 2.68 -1.88
N VAL A 32 -5.31 1.74 -1.40
CA VAL A 32 -3.87 1.93 -1.24
C VAL A 32 -3.17 1.89 -2.61
N LEU A 33 -3.49 0.92 -3.47
CA LEU A 33 -2.87 0.73 -4.78
C LEU A 33 -3.24 1.80 -5.82
N THR A 34 -4.42 2.39 -5.71
CA THR A 34 -4.85 3.50 -6.58
C THR A 34 -4.39 4.87 -6.09
N SER A 35 -3.77 4.95 -4.91
CA SER A 35 -3.14 6.19 -4.48
C SER A 35 -1.97 6.51 -5.42
N ASP A 36 -1.93 7.72 -5.99
CA ASP A 36 -0.77 8.21 -6.78
C ASP A 36 0.41 8.58 -5.85
N SER A 37 0.61 7.74 -4.83
CA SER A 37 1.61 7.87 -3.78
C SER A 37 2.55 6.67 -3.79
N VAL A 38 3.79 6.91 -3.37
CA VAL A 38 4.81 5.88 -3.26
C VAL A 38 4.41 4.88 -2.19
N ALA A 39 4.66 3.60 -2.45
CA ALA A 39 4.44 2.56 -1.45
C ALA A 39 5.14 2.89 -0.12
N ARG A 40 4.53 2.48 0.99
CA ARG A 40 5.12 2.68 2.33
C ARG A 40 6.41 1.86 2.47
N ASN A 41 7.29 2.31 3.36
CA ASN A 41 8.59 1.67 3.63
C ASN A 41 9.54 1.63 2.41
N VAL A 42 9.44 2.62 1.52
CA VAL A 42 10.38 2.82 0.43
C VAL A 42 11.36 3.91 0.84
N GLU A 43 12.65 3.62 0.66
CA GLU A 43 13.75 4.55 0.84
C GLU A 43 14.51 4.72 -0.48
N VAL A 44 14.95 5.95 -0.75
CA VAL A 44 15.82 6.28 -1.88
C VAL A 44 17.05 6.97 -1.30
N ALA A 45 18.22 6.39 -1.56
CA ALA A 45 19.50 6.86 -1.01
C ALA A 45 19.48 7.09 0.52
N GLY A 46 18.77 6.24 1.26
CA GLY A 46 18.62 6.33 2.73
C GLY A 46 17.60 7.36 3.20
N VAL A 47 16.92 8.07 2.29
CA VAL A 47 15.81 8.98 2.61
C VAL A 47 14.49 8.25 2.44
N SER A 48 13.66 8.25 3.49
CA SER A 48 12.31 7.67 3.43
C SER A 48 11.41 8.51 2.53
N VAL A 49 10.91 7.88 1.46
CA VAL A 49 10.03 8.50 0.46
C VAL A 49 8.64 7.86 0.39
N GLY A 50 8.37 6.89 1.27
CA GLY A 50 7.09 6.20 1.31
C GLY A 50 5.93 7.14 1.64
N GLY A 51 4.82 6.99 0.92
CA GLY A 51 3.62 7.83 1.06
C GLY A 51 3.69 9.20 0.39
N LEU A 52 4.83 9.59 -0.19
CA LEU A 52 4.92 10.81 -0.99
C LEU A 52 4.08 10.66 -2.27
N SER A 53 3.36 11.73 -2.65
CA SER A 53 2.75 11.79 -3.98
C SER A 53 3.83 11.78 -5.07
N ARG A 54 3.46 11.41 -6.30
CA ARG A 54 4.39 11.40 -7.44
C ARG A 54 5.11 12.75 -7.65
N THR A 55 4.44 13.87 -7.43
CA THR A 55 5.03 15.21 -7.56
C THR A 55 6.05 15.48 -6.44
N GLN A 56 5.72 15.12 -5.20
CA GLN A 56 6.62 15.27 -4.05
C GLN A 56 7.84 14.35 -4.17
N LEU A 57 7.65 13.11 -4.65
CA LEU A 57 8.75 12.19 -4.92
C LEU A 57 9.72 12.78 -5.95
N ARG A 58 9.21 13.34 -7.05
CA ARG A 58 10.08 13.97 -8.07
C ARG A 58 10.86 15.14 -7.51
N ALA A 59 10.25 15.97 -6.66
CA ALA A 59 10.93 17.07 -6.01
C ALA A 59 12.05 16.56 -5.08
N ALA A 60 11.76 15.57 -4.23
CA ALA A 60 12.75 14.97 -3.33
C ALA A 60 13.91 14.32 -4.09
N VAL A 61 13.63 13.57 -5.16
CA VAL A 61 14.67 13.00 -6.04
C VAL A 61 15.50 14.09 -6.71
N GLY A 62 14.87 15.19 -7.16
CA GLY A 62 15.58 16.32 -7.73
C GLY A 62 16.54 16.99 -6.75
N GLU A 63 16.11 17.17 -5.51
CA GLU A 63 16.94 17.73 -4.43
C GLU A 63 18.13 16.82 -4.11
N MET A 64 17.89 15.53 -3.90
CA MET A 64 18.95 14.54 -3.70
C MET A 64 19.94 14.52 -4.88
N ALA A 65 19.44 14.58 -6.12
CA ALA A 65 20.26 14.60 -7.32
C ALA A 65 21.10 15.88 -7.47
N ALA A 66 20.72 16.99 -6.82
CA ALA A 66 21.55 18.19 -6.78
C ALA A 66 22.72 18.06 -5.80
N GLU A 67 22.60 17.21 -4.78
CA GLU A 67 23.60 17.01 -3.73
C GLU A 67 24.65 15.94 -4.10
N PHE A 68 24.26 14.90 -4.82
CA PHE A 68 25.17 13.81 -5.22
C PHE A 68 26.33 14.20 -6.16
N PRO A 69 26.20 15.12 -7.14
CA PRO A 69 27.31 15.54 -7.98
C PRO A 69 28.47 16.16 -7.17
N ALA A 70 28.19 16.71 -5.99
CA ALA A 70 29.20 17.25 -5.09
C ALA A 70 29.86 16.17 -4.21
N THR A 71 29.32 14.95 -4.17
CA THR A 71 29.80 13.87 -3.30
C THR A 71 30.99 13.16 -3.95
N LYS A 72 32.19 13.34 -3.39
CA LYS A 72 33.39 12.61 -3.83
C LYS A 72 33.28 11.13 -3.45
N VAL A 73 33.50 10.24 -4.42
CA VAL A 73 33.53 8.78 -4.21
C VAL A 73 35.00 8.32 -4.16
N SER A 74 35.38 7.60 -3.09
CA SER A 74 36.67 6.89 -3.02
C SER A 74 36.46 5.45 -3.49
N ILE A 75 37.34 4.94 -4.35
CA ILE A 75 37.38 3.53 -4.74
C ILE A 75 38.62 2.93 -4.10
N ASP A 76 38.42 2.10 -3.09
CA ASP A 76 39.48 1.31 -2.49
C ASP A 76 39.46 -0.07 -3.16
N ALA A 77 40.61 -0.47 -3.74
CA ALA A 77 40.82 -1.71 -4.47
C ALA A 77 41.53 -2.77 -3.63
#